data_AF-A0A963TLR5-F1
#
_entry.id   AF-A0A963TLR5-F1
#
_cell.length_a   1.000
_cell.length_b   1.000
_cell.length_c   1.000
_cell.angle_alpha   90.00
_cell.angle_beta   90.00
_cell.angle_gamma   90.00
#
_symmetry.space_group_name_H-M   'P 1'
#
loop_
_entity.id
_entity.type
_entity.pdbx_description
1 polymer ?
#
loop_
_entity_poly.entity_id
_entity_poly.type
_entity_poly.pdbx_seq_one_letter_code
_entity_poly.pdbx_strand_id
1 'polypeptide(L)'
;MSDVVIRAAEGCAADVNVLWDSVWDAEAGQADWALAGADEAANRGGLRATAAIETAVVLSLFTDRRVDPEHPLAYLADGDVRGYFGDGVDVRDDLGETDLGSVLWLLERAPLTVRGMSITRWTEQFALEALAPLQAQGACVRIEAQAVADAFAGRLDLTVALYGRDDTKIYDRKFDVLWNQVAR
;
A
#
# COMPACT_ATOMS: atom_id res chain seq x y z
N MET A 1 29.46 23.81 20.05
CA MET A 1 28.70 24.09 18.82
C MET A 1 28.70 22.81 18.03
N SER A 2 27.56 22.12 18.00
CA SER A 2 27.40 20.89 17.21
C SER A 2 27.28 21.31 15.74
N ASP A 3 28.26 20.93 14.94
CA ASP A 3 28.26 21.16 13.49
C ASP A 3 27.03 20.49 12.88
N VAL A 4 26.20 21.30 12.20
CA VAL A 4 25.11 20.80 11.37
C VAL A 4 25.75 20.29 10.09
N VAL A 5 25.84 18.96 9.96
CA VAL A 5 26.31 18.31 8.73
C VAL A 5 25.14 18.24 7.75
N ILE A 6 25.10 19.16 6.78
CA ILE A 6 24.17 19.06 5.65
C ILE A 6 24.82 18.14 4.60
N ARG A 7 24.26 16.95 4.39
CA ARG A 7 24.66 16.08 3.28
C ARG A 7 23.92 16.52 2.01
N ALA A 8 24.56 17.37 1.22
CA ALA A 8 24.32 17.36 -0.22
C ALA A 8 25.35 16.39 -0.80
N ALA A 9 24.92 15.37 -1.55
CA ALA A 9 25.82 14.40 -2.15
C ALA A 9 26.94 15.13 -2.94
N GLU A 10 28.17 15.06 -2.44
CA GLU A 10 29.36 15.52 -3.17
C GLU A 10 29.91 14.36 -4.01
N GLY A 11 29.91 14.53 -5.33
CA GLY A 11 30.81 13.87 -6.28
C GLY A 11 30.58 12.38 -6.54
N CYS A 12 30.11 12.02 -7.74
CA CYS A 12 30.11 10.68 -8.37
C CYS A 12 29.61 9.48 -7.52
N ALA A 13 29.14 9.69 -6.30
CA ALA A 13 28.54 8.68 -5.46
C ALA A 13 27.20 8.27 -6.07
N ALA A 14 26.90 6.96 -6.02
CA ALA A 14 25.60 6.48 -6.45
C ALA A 14 24.49 7.20 -5.67
N ASP A 15 23.46 7.64 -6.37
CA ASP A 15 22.27 8.20 -5.72
C ASP A 15 21.73 7.19 -4.71
N VAL A 16 21.63 7.64 -3.46
CA VAL A 16 21.07 6.83 -2.39
C VAL A 16 19.57 6.91 -2.54
N ASN A 17 18.91 5.75 -2.64
CA ASN A 17 17.46 5.72 -2.47
C ASN A 17 17.15 6.20 -1.05
N VAL A 18 16.53 7.37 -0.93
CA VAL A 18 16.14 7.99 0.34
C VAL A 18 14.63 7.87 0.60
N LEU A 19 13.93 7.06 -0.20
CA LEU A 19 12.53 6.75 0.04
C LEU A 19 12.45 5.80 1.24
N TRP A 20 11.66 6.19 2.25
CA TRP A 20 11.52 5.45 3.50
C TRP A 20 10.86 4.08 3.28
N ASP A 21 11.04 3.20 4.25
CA ASP A 21 10.33 1.95 4.37
C ASP A 21 9.05 2.16 5.20
N SER A 22 7.90 1.80 4.63
CA SER A 22 6.65 1.61 5.39
C SER A 22 6.59 0.17 5.89
N VAL A 23 6.82 -0.03 7.19
CA VAL A 23 6.86 -1.34 7.84
C VAL A 23 5.46 -1.71 8.33
N TRP A 24 4.87 -2.74 7.73
CA TRP A 24 3.53 -3.20 8.08
C TRP A 24 3.48 -3.91 9.44
N ASP A 25 2.62 -3.42 10.32
CA ASP A 25 2.17 -4.08 11.55
C ASP A 25 0.81 -4.73 11.31
N ALA A 26 0.81 -6.05 11.15
CA ALA A 26 -0.39 -6.82 10.89
C ALA A 26 -1.35 -6.90 12.08
N GLU A 27 -0.87 -6.73 13.31
CA GLU A 27 -1.74 -6.74 14.49
C GLU A 27 -2.52 -5.43 14.61
N ALA A 28 -1.86 -4.32 14.31
CA ALA A 28 -2.45 -2.99 14.36
C ALA A 28 -3.15 -2.57 13.06
N GLY A 29 -2.92 -3.26 11.94
CA GLY A 29 -3.51 -2.91 10.64
C GLY A 29 -2.99 -1.57 10.10
N GLN A 30 -1.74 -1.22 10.42
CA GLN A 30 -1.11 0.05 10.05
C GLN A 30 0.36 -0.16 9.69
N ALA A 31 0.96 0.82 9.03
CA ALA A 31 2.40 0.85 8.78
C ALA A 31 3.07 1.97 9.59
N ASP A 32 4.30 1.73 10.00
CA ASP A 32 5.16 2.73 10.65
C ASP A 32 6.52 2.80 9.95
N TRP A 33 7.29 3.85 10.23
CA TRP A 33 8.63 4.01 9.68
C TRP A 33 9.69 3.40 10.57
N ALA A 34 10.68 2.78 9.96
CA ALA A 34 11.85 2.26 10.67
C ALA A 34 13.04 3.22 10.54
N LEU A 35 13.87 3.25 11.58
CA LEU A 35 15.18 3.90 11.51
C LEU A 35 16.16 3.06 10.70
N ALA A 36 17.04 3.74 9.97
CA ALA A 36 18.08 3.11 9.16
C ALA A 36 19.05 2.29 9.99
N GLY A 37 19.42 1.11 9.47
CA GLY A 37 20.31 0.17 10.14
C GLY A 37 21.80 0.51 9.99
N ALA A 38 22.66 -0.29 10.63
CA ALA A 38 24.11 -0.14 10.50
C ALA A 38 24.63 -0.53 9.10
N ASP A 39 23.85 -1.34 8.39
CA ASP A 39 24.04 -1.79 7.00
C ASP A 39 23.81 -0.66 5.98
N GLU A 40 23.08 0.39 6.34
CA GLU A 40 22.88 1.58 5.50
C GLU A 40 23.89 2.68 5.85
N ALA A 41 25.18 2.43 5.60
CA ALA A 41 26.26 3.34 5.95
C ALA A 41 26.08 4.78 5.41
N ALA A 42 25.41 4.91 4.25
CA ALA A 42 25.11 6.18 3.61
C ALA A 42 23.88 6.91 4.20
N ASN A 43 23.05 6.24 5.00
CA ASN A 43 21.75 6.73 5.51
C ASN A 43 21.68 6.72 7.06
N ARG A 44 22.81 6.79 7.75
CA ARG A 44 22.87 6.72 9.22
C ARG A 44 22.01 7.81 9.88
N GLY A 45 21.07 7.38 10.73
CA GLY A 45 20.16 8.27 11.45
C GLY A 45 18.96 8.75 10.61
N GLY A 46 18.84 8.31 9.36
CA GLY A 46 17.65 8.51 8.53
C GLY A 46 16.58 7.44 8.75
N LEU A 47 15.54 7.50 7.93
CA LEU A 47 14.56 6.42 7.81
C LEU A 47 15.14 5.32 6.93
N ARG A 48 14.94 4.05 7.31
CA ARG A 48 15.37 2.88 6.53
C ARG A 48 14.80 2.98 5.11
N ALA A 49 15.61 2.67 4.10
CA ALA A 49 15.25 2.86 2.69
C ALA A 49 15.65 1.66 1.82
N THR A 50 15.18 0.47 2.22
CA THR A 50 15.64 -0.82 1.66
C THR A 50 14.53 -1.63 0.98
N ALA A 51 13.27 -1.27 1.20
CA ALA A 51 12.08 -2.03 0.79
C ALA A 51 11.12 -1.16 -0.04
N ALA A 52 11.63 -0.56 -1.11
CA ALA A 52 10.86 0.37 -1.95
C ALA A 52 9.58 -0.27 -2.54
N ILE A 53 9.65 -1.52 -3.02
CA ILE A 53 8.49 -2.21 -3.59
C ILE A 53 7.45 -2.53 -2.50
N GLU A 54 7.88 -3.05 -1.33
CA GLU A 54 6.97 -3.28 -0.19
C GLU A 54 6.27 -1.98 0.21
N THR A 55 7.03 -0.89 0.31
CA THR A 55 6.47 0.43 0.67
C THR A 55 5.43 0.89 -0.33
N ALA A 56 5.73 0.78 -1.63
CA ALA A 56 4.78 1.15 -2.68
C ALA A 56 3.51 0.29 -2.61
N VAL A 57 3.64 -1.03 -2.41
CA VAL A 57 2.49 -1.94 -2.25
C VAL A 57 1.67 -1.57 -1.01
N VAL A 58 2.30 -1.35 0.14
CA VAL A 58 1.63 -0.97 1.39
C VAL A 58 0.89 0.35 1.24
N LEU A 59 1.53 1.37 0.65
CA LEU A 59 0.90 2.67 0.42
C LEU A 59 -0.29 2.56 -0.54
N SER A 60 -0.14 1.82 -1.64
CA SER A 60 -1.24 1.56 -2.58
C SER A 60 -2.41 0.83 -1.91
N LEU A 61 -2.16 -0.16 -1.07
CA LEU A 61 -3.25 -0.96 -0.49
C LEU A 61 -3.92 -0.28 0.70
N PHE A 62 -3.14 0.34 1.59
CA PHE A 62 -3.59 0.74 2.93
C PHE A 62 -3.68 2.24 3.15
N THR A 63 -3.44 3.03 2.10
CA THR A 63 -3.92 4.41 2.08
C THR A 63 -5.41 4.39 1.70
N ASP A 64 -6.24 5.11 2.45
CA ASP A 64 -7.66 5.22 2.14
C ASP A 64 -7.85 6.14 0.94
N ARG A 65 -8.25 5.56 -0.20
CA ARG A 65 -8.68 6.31 -1.38
C ARG A 65 -10.12 6.76 -1.19
N ARG A 66 -10.42 7.95 -1.71
CA ARG A 66 -11.78 8.47 -1.75
C ARG A 66 -12.71 7.59 -2.58
N VAL A 67 -13.86 7.25 -1.99
CA VAL A 67 -14.91 6.52 -2.72
C VAL A 67 -15.73 7.50 -3.57
N ASP A 68 -15.86 7.18 -4.85
CA ASP A 68 -16.76 7.88 -5.77
C ASP A 68 -18.23 7.65 -5.34
N PRO A 69 -19.10 8.68 -5.27
CA PRO A 69 -20.52 8.51 -4.97
C PRO A 69 -21.26 7.51 -5.89
N GLU A 70 -20.81 7.36 -7.13
CA GLU A 70 -21.36 6.42 -8.12
C GLU A 70 -20.77 5.02 -8.00
N HIS A 71 -19.77 4.82 -7.13
CA HIS A 71 -19.18 3.51 -6.90
C HIS A 71 -20.27 2.53 -6.41
N PRO A 72 -20.32 1.28 -6.92
CA PRO A 72 -21.39 0.33 -6.57
C PRO A 72 -21.51 0.03 -5.07
N LEU A 73 -20.42 0.22 -4.32
CA LEU A 73 -20.33 0.02 -2.88
C LEU A 73 -20.29 1.32 -2.06
N ALA A 74 -20.50 2.50 -2.68
CA ALA A 74 -20.46 3.79 -1.98
C ALA A 74 -21.42 3.86 -0.78
N TYR A 75 -22.54 3.12 -0.85
CA TYR A 75 -23.50 3.02 0.24
C TYR A 75 -22.95 2.36 1.52
N LEU A 76 -21.84 1.62 1.44
CA LEU A 76 -21.16 1.03 2.62
C LEU A 76 -20.35 2.06 3.41
N ALA A 77 -20.08 3.23 2.83
CA ALA A 77 -19.32 4.29 3.46
C ALA A 77 -20.04 4.98 4.63
N ASP A 78 -21.38 4.86 4.70
CA ASP A 78 -22.21 5.44 5.78
C ASP A 78 -21.91 6.94 6.07
N GLY A 79 -21.64 7.71 5.01
CA GLY A 79 -21.31 9.13 5.08
C GLY A 79 -19.83 9.45 5.31
N ASP A 80 -18.98 8.47 5.63
CA ASP A 80 -17.53 8.63 5.72
C ASP A 80 -16.87 8.37 4.35
N VAL A 81 -16.56 9.45 3.63
CA VAL A 81 -15.90 9.38 2.31
C VAL A 81 -14.38 9.55 2.44
N ARG A 82 -13.75 8.81 3.37
CA ARG A 82 -12.30 8.84 3.66
C ARG A 82 -11.44 9.09 2.42
N GLY A 83 -10.30 9.74 2.57
CA GLY A 83 -9.40 10.01 1.44
C GLY A 83 -8.02 10.43 1.92
N TYR A 84 -7.04 10.34 1.02
CA TYR A 84 -5.70 10.83 1.28
C TYR A 84 -5.61 12.33 0.97
N PHE A 85 -5.07 13.11 1.90
CA PHE A 85 -4.96 14.56 1.70
C PHE A 85 -4.04 14.92 0.53
N GLY A 86 -3.06 14.06 0.21
CA GLY A 86 -2.09 14.30 -0.86
C GLY A 86 -2.74 14.32 -2.24
N ASP A 87 -3.86 13.63 -2.45
CA ASP A 87 -4.59 13.64 -3.72
C ASP A 87 -5.16 15.04 -4.05
N GLY A 88 -5.33 15.90 -3.03
CA GLY A 88 -5.74 17.29 -3.21
C GLY A 88 -4.59 18.26 -3.53
N VAL A 89 -3.34 17.77 -3.53
CA VAL A 89 -2.13 18.59 -3.70
C VAL A 89 -1.25 17.99 -4.77
N ASP A 90 -1.43 18.45 -6.01
CA ASP A 90 -0.56 18.08 -7.11
C ASP A 90 0.65 19.02 -7.16
N VAL A 91 1.83 18.47 -6.83
CA VAL A 91 3.10 19.21 -6.87
C VAL A 91 3.78 19.09 -8.25
N ARG A 92 3.40 18.08 -9.04
CA ARG A 92 4.04 17.71 -10.32
C ARG A 92 3.00 17.18 -11.31
N ASP A 93 2.17 18.10 -11.81
CA ASP A 93 1.11 17.83 -12.78
C ASP A 93 1.60 17.19 -14.08
N ASP A 94 2.87 17.40 -14.42
CA ASP A 94 3.54 16.82 -15.58
C ASP A 94 3.78 15.30 -15.47
N LEU A 95 3.70 14.73 -14.25
CA LEU A 95 3.94 13.31 -14.01
C LEU A 95 2.67 12.45 -14.06
N GLY A 96 1.48 13.09 -14.17
CA GLY A 96 0.21 12.38 -14.27
C GLY A 96 -0.10 11.51 -13.06
N GLU A 97 0.13 12.06 -11.86
CA GLU A 97 -0.20 11.41 -10.60
C GLU A 97 -1.70 11.08 -10.55
N THR A 98 -2.04 9.94 -9.95
CA THR A 98 -3.42 9.48 -9.75
C THR A 98 -3.67 9.28 -8.26
N ASP A 99 -4.93 9.31 -7.85
CA ASP A 99 -5.34 9.07 -6.46
C ASP A 99 -4.62 7.86 -5.85
N LEU A 100 -3.98 8.09 -4.70
CA LEU A 100 -3.28 7.04 -3.97
C LEU A 100 -4.26 6.20 -3.18
N GLY A 101 -3.94 4.91 -3.05
CA GLY A 101 -4.62 4.04 -2.10
C GLY A 101 -5.70 3.16 -2.71
N SER A 102 -6.51 2.58 -1.83
CA SER A 102 -7.59 1.65 -2.18
C SER A 102 -8.89 1.99 -1.47
N VAL A 103 -9.97 1.34 -1.91
CA VAL A 103 -11.27 1.35 -1.22
C VAL A 103 -11.51 0.08 -0.41
N LEU A 104 -10.44 -0.64 -0.02
CA LEU A 104 -10.53 -1.86 0.80
C LEU A 104 -11.21 -1.62 2.16
N TRP A 105 -11.11 -0.40 2.69
CA TRP A 105 -11.79 0.03 3.92
C TRP A 105 -13.33 -0.08 3.83
N LEU A 106 -13.93 -0.02 2.63
CA LEU A 106 -15.38 -0.27 2.45
C LEU A 106 -15.77 -1.71 2.84
N LEU A 107 -14.82 -2.65 2.76
CA LEU A 107 -15.06 -4.07 3.02
C LEU A 107 -14.97 -4.42 4.51
N GLU A 108 -14.45 -3.53 5.36
CA GLU A 108 -14.31 -3.76 6.81
C GLU A 108 -15.64 -4.15 7.48
N ARG A 109 -16.74 -3.53 7.03
CA ARG A 109 -18.10 -3.73 7.57
C ARG A 109 -19.03 -4.42 6.59
N ALA A 110 -18.49 -4.92 5.49
CA ALA A 110 -19.27 -5.56 4.45
C ALA A 110 -19.71 -6.98 4.86
N PRO A 111 -20.91 -7.43 4.44
CA PRO A 111 -21.25 -8.84 4.51
C PRO A 111 -20.34 -9.68 3.59
N LEU A 112 -20.24 -10.98 3.84
CA LEU A 112 -19.40 -11.91 3.04
C LEU A 112 -19.74 -11.94 1.54
N THR A 113 -20.97 -11.53 1.19
CA THR A 113 -21.42 -11.38 -0.19
C THR A 113 -22.07 -10.01 -0.35
N VAL A 114 -21.57 -9.23 -1.31
CA VAL A 114 -22.04 -7.87 -1.61
C VAL A 114 -22.32 -7.76 -3.10
N ARG A 115 -23.51 -7.27 -3.46
CA ARG A 115 -23.94 -7.10 -4.86
C ARG A 115 -23.81 -8.38 -5.72
N GLY A 116 -24.00 -9.56 -5.10
CA GLY A 116 -23.93 -10.86 -5.77
C GLY A 116 -22.51 -11.41 -5.98
N MET A 117 -21.49 -10.76 -5.43
CA MET A 117 -20.09 -11.18 -5.51
C MET A 117 -19.53 -11.41 -4.10
N SER A 118 -18.62 -12.39 -3.95
CA SER A 118 -17.96 -12.64 -2.66
C SER A 118 -17.03 -11.48 -2.28
N ILE A 119 -16.88 -11.25 -0.98
CA ILE A 119 -15.95 -10.26 -0.44
C ILE A 119 -14.51 -10.49 -0.91
N THR A 120 -14.11 -11.74 -1.10
CA THR A 120 -12.78 -12.10 -1.63
C THR A 120 -12.55 -11.55 -3.03
N ARG A 121 -13.53 -11.67 -3.94
CA ARG A 121 -13.40 -11.13 -5.31
C ARG A 121 -13.37 -9.61 -5.33
N TRP A 122 -14.16 -8.95 -4.49
CA TRP A 122 -14.09 -7.50 -4.31
C TRP A 122 -12.71 -7.06 -3.81
N THR A 123 -12.14 -7.81 -2.86
CA THR A 123 -10.81 -7.54 -2.28
C THR A 123 -9.72 -7.66 -3.35
N GLU A 124 -9.76 -8.75 -4.13
CA GLU A 124 -8.82 -8.96 -5.24
C GLU A 124 -8.93 -7.85 -6.26
N GLN A 125 -10.14 -7.46 -6.65
CA GLN A 125 -10.37 -6.36 -7.59
C GLN A 125 -9.82 -5.03 -7.06
N PHE A 126 -10.13 -4.65 -5.82
CA PHE A 126 -9.65 -3.38 -5.25
C PHE A 126 -8.14 -3.36 -5.07
N ALA A 127 -7.54 -4.50 -4.71
CA ALA A 127 -6.09 -4.63 -4.65
C ALA A 127 -5.45 -4.44 -6.03
N LEU A 128 -5.99 -5.07 -7.08
CA LEU A 128 -5.49 -4.92 -8.45
C LEU A 128 -5.63 -3.48 -8.96
N GLU A 129 -6.77 -2.83 -8.70
CA GLU A 129 -6.98 -1.42 -9.07
C GLU A 129 -5.98 -0.49 -8.38
N ALA A 130 -5.75 -0.68 -7.07
CA ALA A 130 -4.84 0.14 -6.29
C ALA A 130 -3.36 -0.05 -6.68
N LEU A 131 -3.00 -1.25 -7.15
CA LEU A 131 -1.65 -1.59 -7.57
C LEU A 131 -1.38 -1.33 -9.06
N ALA A 132 -2.41 -1.06 -9.87
CA ALA A 132 -2.28 -0.79 -11.29
C ALA A 132 -1.26 0.32 -11.64
N PRO A 133 -1.11 1.41 -10.85
CA PRO A 133 -0.08 2.42 -11.10
C PRO A 133 1.35 1.85 -11.13
N LEU A 134 1.66 0.85 -10.29
CA LEU A 134 2.99 0.23 -10.27
C LEU A 134 3.32 -0.47 -11.60
N GLN A 135 2.32 -1.12 -12.20
CA GLN A 135 2.46 -1.72 -13.52
C GLN A 135 2.57 -0.65 -14.62
N ALA A 136 1.77 0.41 -14.54
CA ALA A 136 1.80 1.51 -15.51
C ALA A 136 3.15 2.25 -15.52
N GLN A 137 3.77 2.40 -14.34
CA GLN A 137 5.11 3.00 -14.16
C GLN A 137 6.24 2.02 -14.51
N GLY A 138 5.93 0.76 -14.81
CA GLY A 138 6.90 -0.26 -15.20
C GLY A 138 7.68 -0.89 -14.05
N ALA A 139 7.22 -0.73 -12.79
CA ALA A 139 7.83 -1.38 -11.62
C ALA A 139 7.66 -2.91 -11.66
N CYS A 140 6.58 -3.39 -12.28
CA CYS A 140 6.32 -4.80 -12.56
C CYS A 140 5.62 -4.96 -13.91
N VAL A 141 5.58 -6.18 -14.45
CA VAL A 141 4.80 -6.47 -15.68
C VAL A 141 3.52 -7.24 -15.41
N ARG A 142 3.38 -7.83 -14.22
CA ARG A 142 2.22 -8.63 -13.84
C ARG A 142 2.03 -8.57 -12.33
N ILE A 143 0.77 -8.50 -11.93
CA ILE A 143 0.32 -8.45 -10.53
C ILE A 143 -0.67 -9.58 -10.33
N GLU A 144 -0.55 -10.30 -9.22
CA GLU A 144 -1.53 -11.25 -8.73
C GLU A 144 -2.01 -10.81 -7.36
N ALA A 145 -3.33 -10.84 -7.16
CA ALA A 145 -3.97 -10.65 -5.88
C ALA A 145 -4.88 -11.85 -5.62
N GLN A 146 -4.78 -12.46 -4.45
CA GLN A 146 -5.60 -13.59 -4.04
C GLN A 146 -6.11 -13.37 -2.62
N ALA A 147 -7.43 -13.41 -2.43
CA ALA A 147 -8.05 -13.23 -1.12
C ALA A 147 -8.67 -14.51 -0.59
N VAL A 148 -8.53 -14.74 0.71
CA VAL A 148 -9.11 -15.88 1.43
C VAL A 148 -9.89 -15.36 2.64
N ALA A 149 -11.17 -15.70 2.72
CA ALA A 149 -12.01 -15.35 3.86
C ALA A 149 -12.14 -16.53 4.82
N ASP A 150 -11.92 -16.27 6.11
CA ASP A 150 -12.27 -17.16 7.22
C ASP A 150 -13.50 -16.58 7.93
N ALA A 151 -14.67 -17.04 7.51
CA ALA A 151 -15.95 -16.57 8.02
C ALA A 151 -16.14 -16.86 9.51
N PHE A 152 -15.54 -17.94 10.04
CA PHE A 152 -15.67 -18.30 11.45
C PHE A 152 -14.81 -17.40 12.33
N ALA A 153 -13.61 -17.07 11.87
CA ALA A 153 -12.71 -16.14 12.54
C ALA A 153 -13.04 -14.65 12.27
N GLY A 154 -13.95 -14.35 11.34
CA GLY A 154 -14.22 -12.98 10.91
C GLY A 154 -12.99 -12.31 10.29
N ARG A 155 -12.14 -13.09 9.61
CA ARG A 155 -10.85 -12.65 9.05
C ARG A 155 -10.85 -12.70 7.53
N LEU A 156 -10.17 -11.75 6.92
CA LEU A 156 -9.89 -11.71 5.49
C LEU A 156 -8.38 -11.55 5.29
N ASP A 157 -7.78 -12.47 4.55
CA ASP A 157 -6.37 -12.48 4.20
C ASP A 157 -6.21 -12.12 2.72
N LEU A 158 -5.20 -11.32 2.38
CA LEU A 158 -4.87 -10.94 1.01
C LEU A 158 -3.40 -11.27 0.72
N THR A 159 -3.16 -12.10 -0.29
CA THR A 159 -1.82 -12.34 -0.84
C THR A 159 -1.62 -11.53 -2.10
N VAL A 160 -0.50 -10.82 -2.19
CA VAL A 160 -0.10 -10.04 -3.38
C VAL A 160 1.26 -10.52 -3.86
N ALA A 161 1.38 -10.73 -5.17
CA ALA A 161 2.64 -11.03 -5.83
C ALA A 161 2.84 -10.12 -7.06
N LEU A 162 4.06 -9.60 -7.21
CA LEU A 162 4.47 -8.83 -8.38
C LEU A 162 5.57 -9.57 -9.13
N TYR A 163 5.54 -9.47 -10.45
CA TYR A 163 6.46 -10.19 -11.33
C TYR A 163 7.19 -9.24 -12.29
N GLY A 164 8.48 -9.52 -12.51
CA GLY A 164 9.35 -8.84 -13.45
C GLY A 164 9.20 -9.33 -14.90
N ARG A 165 9.94 -8.72 -15.83
CA ARG A 165 9.84 -8.97 -17.28
C ARG A 165 10.14 -10.41 -17.70
N ASP A 166 10.93 -11.12 -16.92
CA ASP A 166 11.33 -12.51 -17.11
C ASP A 166 10.43 -13.48 -16.32
N ASP A 167 9.26 -13.03 -15.89
CA ASP A 167 8.32 -13.76 -15.02
C ASP A 167 8.91 -14.13 -13.65
N THR A 168 10.04 -13.53 -13.25
CA THR A 168 10.57 -13.69 -11.90
C THR A 168 9.68 -12.98 -10.90
N LYS A 169 9.42 -13.64 -9.77
CA LYS A 169 8.70 -13.03 -8.67
C LYS A 169 9.61 -12.04 -7.96
N ILE A 170 9.29 -10.75 -8.05
CA ILE A 170 10.05 -9.66 -7.43
C ILE A 170 9.45 -9.23 -6.08
N TYR A 171 8.24 -9.69 -5.80
CA TYR A 171 7.51 -9.42 -4.57
C TYR A 171 6.51 -10.55 -4.28
N ASP A 172 6.42 -10.96 -3.00
CA ASP A 172 5.44 -11.94 -2.52
C ASP A 172 5.14 -11.63 -1.04
N ARG A 173 3.92 -11.19 -0.76
CA ARG A 173 3.51 -10.85 0.59
C ARG A 173 2.08 -11.29 0.85
N LYS A 174 1.91 -11.97 1.98
CA LYS A 174 0.60 -12.19 2.61
C LYS A 174 0.37 -11.10 3.65
N PHE A 175 -0.73 -10.36 3.47
CA PHE A 175 -1.29 -9.45 4.45
C PHE A 175 -2.38 -10.21 5.21
N ASP A 176 -2.05 -10.56 6.44
CA ASP A 176 -2.96 -11.20 7.38
C ASP A 176 -3.70 -10.13 8.17
N VAL A 177 -4.95 -10.42 8.54
CA VAL A 177 -5.76 -9.53 9.39
C VAL A 177 -5.98 -8.17 8.72
N LEU A 178 -6.63 -8.16 7.55
CA LEU A 178 -7.16 -6.89 7.04
C LEU A 178 -8.13 -6.29 8.07
N TRP A 179 -8.95 -7.14 8.70
CA TRP A 179 -9.93 -6.76 9.71
C TRP A 179 -10.09 -7.90 10.73
N ASN A 180 -10.10 -7.57 12.02
CA ASN A 180 -10.39 -8.51 13.11
C ASN A 180 -11.70 -8.08 13.80
N GLN A 181 -12.82 -8.70 13.43
CA GLN A 181 -14.14 -8.38 14.02
C GLN A 181 -14.39 -9.11 15.35
N VAL A 182 -13.36 -9.56 16.07
CA VAL A 182 -13.56 -10.16 17.39
C VAL A 182 -13.99 -9.05 18.34
N ALA A 183 -15.26 -9.12 18.73
CA ALA A 183 -15.97 -8.18 19.59
C ALA A 183 -15.11 -7.70 20.78
N ARG A 184 -15.03 -6.38 20.93
CA ARG A 184 -14.82 -5.73 22.23
C ARG A 184 -16.16 -5.52 22.92
#